data_AF-A0A3E1Y5L9-F1
#
_entry.id   AF-A0A3E1Y5L9-F1
#
_cell.length_a   1.000
_cell.length_b   1.000
_cell.length_c   1.000
_cell.angle_alpha   90.00
_cell.angle_beta   90.00
_cell.angle_gamma   90.00
#
_symmetry.space_group_name_H-M   'P 1'
#
loop_
_entity.id
_entity.type
_entity.pdbx_description
1 polymer ?
#
loop_
_entity_poly.entity_id
_entity_poly.type
_entity_poly.pdbx_seq_one_letter_code
_entity_poly.pdbx_strand_id
1 'polypeptide(L)'
;MKKYSVIFCVFLFWGCTTSKKTKCTDLPAIQPKSYTQLCTMIDSIIIPRYQVGYIEFPFTLREDSNFRAIQDNPCSYKLSLIAMLNDDNLDRIHKMVVLYSLQHLCIDDYIPVLTAVYTLYKNKKVDEEFMFTAIVQHLSIEVIKNYNNVHVQKVLNNVLPLLKEKAKQDNIKEILSGSIWKNLKTYYRESGVPMPWTCD
;
A
#
# COMPACT_ATOMS: atom_id res chain seq x y z
N MET A 1 -11.81 -28.63 -58.01
CA MET A 1 -12.24 -27.34 -57.43
C MET A 1 -11.75 -27.26 -55.99
N LYS A 2 -10.75 -26.41 -55.70
CA LYS A 2 -10.21 -26.21 -54.34
C LYS A 2 -11.07 -25.17 -53.61
N LYS A 3 -11.63 -25.53 -52.46
CA LYS A 3 -12.31 -24.60 -51.54
C LYS A 3 -11.28 -24.12 -50.52
N TYR A 4 -10.98 -22.82 -50.53
CA TYR A 4 -10.20 -22.17 -49.49
C TYR A 4 -11.18 -21.68 -48.41
N SER A 5 -11.10 -22.26 -47.22
CA SER A 5 -11.75 -21.70 -46.02
C SER A 5 -10.89 -20.55 -45.51
N VAL A 6 -11.42 -19.34 -45.60
CA VAL A 6 -10.84 -18.15 -44.98
C VAL A 6 -11.15 -18.23 -43.48
N ILE A 7 -10.13 -18.52 -42.67
CA ILE A 7 -10.21 -18.46 -41.21
C ILE A 7 -10.12 -16.97 -40.83
N PHE A 8 -11.26 -16.42 -40.40
CA PHE A 8 -11.35 -15.06 -39.89
C PHE A 8 -10.85 -15.07 -38.42
N CYS A 9 -9.58 -14.75 -38.22
CA CYS A 9 -9.05 -14.47 -36.88
C CYS A 9 -9.68 -13.18 -36.35
N VAL A 10 -10.76 -13.32 -35.58
CA VAL A 10 -11.26 -12.23 -34.73
C VAL A 10 -10.24 -12.02 -33.62
N PHE A 11 -9.39 -11.01 -33.80
CA PHE A 11 -8.61 -10.45 -32.71
C PHE A 11 -9.60 -9.94 -31.66
N LEU A 12 -9.78 -10.72 -30.60
CA LEU A 12 -10.32 -10.22 -29.34
C LEU A 12 -9.31 -9.20 -28.81
N PHE A 13 -9.47 -7.95 -29.23
CA PHE A 13 -9.04 -6.81 -28.44
C PHE A 13 -9.85 -6.88 -27.14
N TRP A 14 -9.37 -7.69 -26.19
CA TRP A 14 -9.56 -7.39 -24.78
C TRP A 14 -9.02 -5.98 -24.62
N GLY A 15 -9.93 -5.01 -24.66
CA GLY A 15 -9.64 -3.66 -24.23
C GLY A 15 -9.07 -3.80 -22.84
N CYS A 16 -7.76 -3.56 -22.71
CA CYS A 16 -7.21 -3.06 -21.47
C CYS A 16 -7.95 -1.74 -21.21
N THR A 17 -9.13 -1.82 -20.58
CA THR A 17 -9.63 -0.71 -19.79
C THR A 17 -8.59 -0.57 -18.69
N THR A 18 -7.56 0.22 -18.96
CA THR A 18 -6.74 0.83 -17.93
C THR A 18 -7.71 1.68 -17.13
N SER A 19 -8.38 1.04 -16.17
CA SER A 19 -9.15 1.74 -15.15
C SER A 19 -8.20 2.78 -14.58
N LYS A 20 -8.42 4.05 -14.94
CA LYS A 20 -7.68 5.16 -14.35
C LYS A 20 -7.75 4.95 -12.85
N LYS A 21 -6.60 4.81 -12.21
CA LYS A 21 -6.53 4.51 -10.79
C LYS A 21 -6.97 5.76 -10.06
N THR A 22 -8.22 5.76 -9.63
CA THR A 22 -8.94 6.92 -9.12
C THR A 22 -8.67 7.14 -7.65
N LYS A 23 -8.59 8.42 -7.25
CA LYS A 23 -8.54 8.80 -5.84
C LYS A 23 -9.88 8.47 -5.19
N CYS A 24 -9.91 8.31 -3.87
CA CYS A 24 -11.17 8.01 -3.18
C CYS A 24 -12.20 9.14 -3.32
N THR A 25 -11.74 10.38 -3.54
CA THR A 25 -12.58 11.56 -3.80
C THR A 25 -13.29 11.53 -5.15
N ASP A 26 -12.80 10.73 -6.11
CA ASP A 26 -13.33 10.68 -7.48
C ASP A 26 -14.45 9.64 -7.61
N LEU A 27 -14.66 8.82 -6.57
CA LEU A 27 -15.66 7.77 -6.54
C LEU A 27 -17.00 8.30 -6.00
N PRO A 28 -18.13 7.81 -6.54
CA PRO A 28 -19.45 8.14 -5.98
C PRO A 28 -19.52 7.73 -4.51
N ALA A 29 -20.39 8.39 -3.73
CA ALA A 29 -20.50 8.24 -2.28
C ALA A 29 -20.32 6.78 -1.81
N ILE A 30 -19.13 6.49 -1.30
CA ILE A 30 -18.76 5.15 -0.85
C ILE A 30 -19.34 4.96 0.55
N GLN A 31 -20.15 3.92 0.72
CA GLN A 31 -20.59 3.50 2.05
C GLN A 31 -19.42 2.80 2.76
N PRO A 32 -18.83 3.39 3.81
CA PRO A 32 -17.72 2.78 4.51
C PRO A 32 -18.15 1.46 5.15
N LYS A 33 -17.30 0.44 5.07
CA LYS A 33 -17.56 -0.84 5.75
C LYS A 33 -17.40 -0.67 7.26
N SER A 34 -18.26 -1.31 8.03
CA SER A 34 -18.26 -1.16 9.50
C SER A 34 -16.96 -1.69 10.12
N TYR A 35 -16.57 -1.09 11.26
CA TYR A 35 -15.41 -1.52 12.03
C TYR A 35 -15.48 -3.01 12.39
N THR A 36 -16.62 -3.47 12.92
CA THR A 36 -16.85 -4.86 13.32
C THR A 36 -16.69 -5.83 12.16
N GLN A 37 -17.28 -5.52 10.99
CA GLN A 37 -17.13 -6.36 9.80
C GLN A 37 -15.65 -6.49 9.40
N LEU A 38 -14.93 -5.38 9.43
CA LEU A 38 -13.52 -5.36 9.06
C LEU A 38 -12.64 -6.12 10.07
N CYS A 39 -12.90 -5.99 11.38
CA CYS A 39 -12.23 -6.79 12.40
C CYS A 39 -12.38 -8.29 12.10
N THR A 40 -13.61 -8.77 11.86
CA THR A 40 -13.83 -10.19 11.53
C THR A 40 -13.08 -10.62 10.26
N MET A 41 -13.01 -9.75 9.23
CA MET A 41 -12.23 -10.03 8.03
C MET A 41 -10.73 -10.13 8.34
N ILE A 42 -10.18 -9.20 9.11
CA ILE A 42 -8.76 -9.19 9.49
C ILE A 42 -8.41 -10.39 10.38
N ASP A 43 -9.25 -10.72 11.35
CA ASP A 43 -9.07 -11.89 12.22
C ASP A 43 -9.02 -13.17 11.39
N SER A 44 -9.89 -13.30 10.38
CA SER A 44 -9.89 -14.45 9.48
C SER A 44 -8.64 -14.58 8.60
N ILE A 45 -7.94 -13.47 8.34
CA ILE A 45 -6.65 -13.47 7.64
C ILE A 45 -5.55 -13.98 8.59
N ILE A 46 -5.62 -13.59 9.88
CA ILE A 46 -4.55 -13.79 10.84
C ILE A 46 -4.58 -15.17 11.48
N ILE A 47 -5.74 -15.57 12.02
CA ILE A 47 -5.93 -16.79 12.80
C ILE A 47 -5.42 -18.07 12.10
N PRO A 48 -5.67 -18.28 10.79
CA PRO A 48 -5.23 -19.51 10.13
C PRO A 48 -3.78 -19.49 9.63
N ARG A 49 -3.12 -18.32 9.52
CA ARG A 49 -1.87 -18.19 8.74
C ARG A 49 -0.63 -17.82 9.55
N TYR A 50 -0.77 -17.14 10.69
CA TYR A 50 0.39 -16.49 11.34
C TYR A 50 0.62 -16.94 12.79
N GLN A 51 0.36 -18.21 13.11
CA GLN A 51 0.69 -18.79 14.42
C GLN A 51 2.20 -18.93 14.67
N VAL A 52 3.05 -19.00 13.63
CA VAL A 52 4.51 -19.16 13.78
C VAL A 52 5.26 -18.50 12.61
N GLY A 53 6.10 -17.50 12.88
CA GLY A 53 7.16 -17.04 11.97
C GLY A 53 6.82 -15.84 11.07
N TYR A 54 7.49 -14.72 11.33
CA TYR A 54 7.30 -13.40 10.71
C TYR A 54 7.74 -13.26 9.22
N ILE A 55 8.27 -14.31 8.59
CA ILE A 55 9.17 -14.15 7.43
C ILE A 55 8.41 -14.07 6.08
N GLU A 56 7.21 -14.64 5.96
CA GLU A 56 6.47 -14.69 4.68
C GLU A 56 5.26 -13.75 4.62
N PHE A 57 5.10 -12.90 5.63
CA PHE A 57 3.91 -12.10 5.88
C PHE A 57 3.43 -11.29 4.65
N PRO A 58 4.25 -10.44 3.99
CA PRO A 58 3.78 -9.68 2.82
C PRO A 58 3.45 -10.53 1.58
N PHE A 59 4.12 -11.68 1.40
CA PHE A 59 4.00 -12.48 0.19
C PHE A 59 2.75 -13.35 0.19
N THR A 60 2.40 -13.92 1.34
CA THR A 60 1.25 -14.81 1.52
C THR A 60 -0.08 -14.07 1.62
N LEU A 61 -0.08 -12.79 2.04
CA LEU A 61 -1.30 -11.97 2.15
C LEU A 61 -2.03 -11.83 0.81
N ARG A 62 -1.31 -11.70 -0.30
CA ARG A 62 -1.90 -11.53 -1.65
C ARG A 62 -2.73 -12.75 -2.08
N GLU A 63 -2.47 -13.91 -1.51
CA GLU A 63 -3.21 -15.15 -1.78
C GLU A 63 -4.52 -15.22 -0.98
N ASP A 64 -4.70 -14.38 0.03
CA ASP A 64 -5.94 -14.30 0.80
C ASP A 64 -7.04 -13.51 0.08
N SER A 65 -8.23 -14.11 -0.03
CA SER A 65 -9.37 -13.48 -0.70
C SER A 65 -9.92 -12.26 0.03
N ASN A 66 -9.91 -12.25 1.36
CA ASN A 66 -10.38 -11.10 2.15
C ASN A 66 -9.39 -9.95 2.03
N PHE A 67 -8.10 -10.26 2.05
CA PHE A 67 -7.06 -9.25 1.82
C PHE A 67 -7.18 -8.64 0.42
N ARG A 68 -7.31 -9.45 -0.64
CA ARG A 68 -7.55 -8.95 -2.01
C ARG A 68 -8.80 -8.09 -2.11
N ALA A 69 -9.91 -8.52 -1.50
CA ALA A 69 -11.15 -7.74 -1.52
C ALA A 69 -10.98 -6.33 -0.95
N ILE A 70 -10.14 -6.18 0.10
CA ILE A 70 -9.78 -4.88 0.67
C ILE A 70 -8.85 -4.12 -0.28
N GLN A 71 -7.79 -4.76 -0.78
CA GLN A 71 -6.81 -4.15 -1.69
C GLN A 71 -7.40 -3.66 -3.02
N ASP A 72 -8.42 -4.34 -3.53
CA ASP A 72 -9.10 -3.98 -4.77
C ASP A 72 -10.13 -2.85 -4.55
N ASN A 73 -10.51 -2.59 -3.29
CA ASN A 73 -11.49 -1.58 -2.92
C ASN A 73 -11.03 -0.70 -1.74
N PRO A 74 -9.80 -0.17 -1.75
CA PRO A 74 -9.15 0.36 -0.54
C PRO A 74 -9.90 1.57 0.03
N CYS A 75 -10.55 2.36 -0.82
CA CYS A 75 -11.37 3.51 -0.41
C CYS A 75 -12.57 3.14 0.47
N SER A 76 -13.21 1.99 0.23
CA SER A 76 -14.36 1.49 1.01
C SER A 76 -13.99 1.07 2.44
N TYR A 77 -12.71 0.76 2.65
CA TYR A 77 -12.20 0.29 3.94
C TYR A 77 -11.30 1.31 4.65
N LYS A 78 -10.84 2.36 3.94
CA LYS A 78 -9.86 3.35 4.43
C LYS A 78 -10.15 3.86 5.84
N LEU A 79 -11.35 4.40 6.08
CA LEU A 79 -11.70 5.00 7.37
C LEU A 79 -11.63 3.99 8.52
N SER A 80 -12.18 2.80 8.31
CA SER A 80 -12.21 1.74 9.32
C SER A 80 -10.82 1.13 9.56
N LEU A 81 -10.01 0.98 8.51
CA LEU A 81 -8.62 0.55 8.63
C LEU A 81 -7.77 1.58 9.41
N ILE A 82 -7.94 2.88 9.15
CA ILE A 82 -7.26 3.93 9.95
C ILE A 82 -7.73 3.91 11.40
N ALA A 83 -9.02 3.67 11.66
CA ALA A 83 -9.53 3.50 13.03
C ALA A 83 -8.86 2.29 13.71
N MET A 84 -8.73 1.15 13.02
CA MET A 84 -8.04 -0.03 13.55
C MET A 84 -6.55 0.22 13.83
N LEU A 85 -5.83 0.99 13.00
CA LEU A 85 -4.45 1.37 13.30
C LEU A 85 -4.33 2.05 14.67
N ASN A 86 -5.32 2.86 15.04
CA ASN A 86 -5.35 3.61 16.29
C ASN A 86 -5.98 2.87 17.47
N ASP A 87 -6.50 1.64 17.28
CA ASP A 87 -7.05 0.84 18.38
C ASP A 87 -5.91 0.27 19.23
N ASP A 88 -5.84 0.68 20.49
CA ASP A 88 -4.82 0.23 21.46
C ASP A 88 -4.99 -1.25 21.85
N ASN A 89 -6.15 -1.87 21.58
CA ASN A 89 -6.42 -3.28 21.88
C ASN A 89 -5.89 -4.24 20.81
N LEU A 90 -5.54 -3.73 19.62
CA LEU A 90 -5.02 -4.57 18.54
C LEU A 90 -3.52 -4.77 18.68
N ASP A 91 -3.08 -6.02 18.51
CA ASP A 91 -1.67 -6.35 18.54
C ASP A 91 -0.91 -5.83 17.29
N ARG A 92 0.40 -6.03 17.31
CA ARG A 92 1.29 -5.60 16.21
C ARG A 92 0.94 -6.30 14.88
N ILE A 93 0.57 -7.58 14.89
CA ILE A 93 0.28 -8.36 13.68
C ILE A 93 -0.98 -7.82 13.02
N HIS A 94 -2.04 -7.55 13.78
CA HIS A 94 -3.27 -6.94 13.28
C HIS A 94 -2.98 -5.58 12.63
N LYS A 95 -2.24 -4.72 13.33
CA LYS A 95 -1.85 -3.40 12.79
C LYS A 95 -1.00 -3.54 11.51
N MET A 96 -0.16 -4.56 11.40
CA MET A 96 0.59 -4.83 10.17
C MET A 96 -0.35 -5.23 9.03
N VAL A 97 -1.27 -6.19 9.19
CA VAL A 97 -2.24 -6.55 8.12
C VAL A 97 -3.02 -5.32 7.68
N VAL A 98 -3.46 -4.50 8.63
CA VAL A 98 -4.18 -3.25 8.36
C VAL A 98 -3.31 -2.29 7.52
N LEU A 99 -2.05 -2.08 7.88
CA LEU A 99 -1.12 -1.25 7.12
C LEU A 99 -0.90 -1.81 5.70
N TYR A 100 -0.72 -3.12 5.56
CA TYR A 100 -0.60 -3.79 4.26
C TYR A 100 -1.87 -3.63 3.41
N SER A 101 -3.04 -3.59 4.04
CA SER A 101 -4.33 -3.43 3.35
C SER A 101 -4.52 -2.01 2.79
N LEU A 102 -3.82 -1.02 3.36
CA LEU A 102 -3.88 0.39 2.95
C LEU A 102 -2.89 0.75 1.82
N GLN A 103 -2.07 -0.21 1.36
CA GLN A 103 -0.97 0.04 0.42
C GLN A 103 -1.42 0.49 -0.99
N HIS A 104 -2.68 0.23 -1.36
CA HIS A 104 -3.26 0.62 -2.64
C HIS A 104 -4.05 1.94 -2.57
N LEU A 105 -3.75 2.80 -1.59
CA LEU A 105 -4.30 4.16 -1.56
C LEU A 105 -3.41 5.12 -2.34
N CYS A 106 -4.02 6.02 -3.11
CA CYS A 106 -3.28 7.12 -3.74
C CYS A 106 -2.66 8.01 -2.66
N ILE A 107 -1.59 8.75 -3.01
CA ILE A 107 -0.86 9.52 -2.00
C ILE A 107 -1.73 10.45 -1.13
N ASP A 108 -2.72 11.14 -1.73
CA ASP A 108 -3.60 12.06 -1.00
C ASP A 108 -4.42 11.33 0.08
N ASP A 109 -4.83 10.10 -0.22
CA ASP A 109 -5.56 9.23 0.71
C ASP A 109 -4.64 8.48 1.68
N TYR A 110 -3.36 8.31 1.35
CA TYR A 110 -2.35 7.64 2.16
C TYR A 110 -1.65 8.59 3.16
N ILE A 111 -1.64 9.91 2.94
CA ILE A 111 -1.10 10.89 3.90
C ILE A 111 -1.75 10.79 5.30
N PRO A 112 -3.08 10.62 5.45
CA PRO A 112 -3.69 10.33 6.73
C PRO A 112 -3.17 9.06 7.41
N VAL A 113 -2.86 8.01 6.63
CA VAL A 113 -2.27 6.77 7.13
C VAL A 113 -0.86 7.05 7.68
N LEU A 114 -0.01 7.73 6.90
CA LEU A 114 1.33 8.12 7.33
C LEU A 114 1.30 8.96 8.61
N THR A 115 0.34 9.87 8.73
CA THR A 115 0.16 10.73 9.91
C THR A 115 -0.26 9.92 11.14
N ALA A 116 -1.16 8.95 10.99
CA ALA A 116 -1.56 8.05 12.06
C ALA A 116 -0.35 7.20 12.53
N VAL A 117 0.38 6.58 11.60
CA VAL A 117 1.56 5.75 11.94
C VAL A 117 2.66 6.60 12.60
N TYR A 118 2.93 7.80 12.09
CA TYR A 118 3.85 8.74 12.73
C TYR A 118 3.46 9.07 14.17
N THR A 119 2.18 9.31 14.42
CA THR A 119 1.67 9.62 15.76
C THR A 119 1.86 8.43 16.71
N LEU A 120 1.54 7.22 16.25
CA LEU A 120 1.76 5.98 17.01
C LEU A 120 3.23 5.77 17.35
N TYR A 121 4.12 5.99 16.37
CA TYR A 121 5.57 5.85 16.56
C TYR A 121 6.12 6.88 17.55
N LYS A 122 5.74 8.15 17.40
CA LYS A 122 6.11 9.24 18.33
C LYS A 122 5.67 8.94 19.76
N ASN A 123 4.50 8.33 19.92
CA ASN A 123 3.95 7.92 21.22
C ASN A 123 4.46 6.55 21.71
N LYS A 124 5.46 5.95 21.02
CA LYS A 124 6.04 4.64 21.34
C LYS A 124 5.03 3.48 21.36
N LYS A 125 3.93 3.62 20.62
CA LYS A 125 2.89 2.58 20.47
C LYS A 125 3.24 1.57 19.39
N VAL A 126 4.12 1.93 18.46
CA VAL A 126 4.72 1.03 17.47
C VAL A 126 6.24 1.25 17.41
N ASP A 127 6.96 0.26 16.92
CA ASP A 127 8.42 0.32 16.77
C ASP A 127 8.87 1.07 15.51
N GLU A 128 10.18 1.31 15.41
CA GLU A 128 10.78 1.99 14.26
C GLU A 128 10.60 1.20 12.96
N GLU A 129 10.59 -0.14 13.04
CA GLU A 129 10.39 -0.99 11.87
C GLU A 129 8.97 -0.81 11.30
N PHE A 130 7.94 -0.74 12.14
CA PHE A 130 6.57 -0.48 11.73
C PHE A 130 6.44 0.88 11.02
N MET A 131 7.05 1.94 11.59
CA MET A 131 7.09 3.27 10.96
C MET A 131 7.78 3.21 9.60
N PHE A 132 8.92 2.51 9.52
CA PHE A 132 9.70 2.38 8.31
C PHE A 132 8.99 1.54 7.23
N THR A 133 8.27 0.48 7.62
CA THR A 133 7.41 -0.30 6.72
C THR A 133 6.36 0.58 6.04
N ALA A 134 5.76 1.54 6.75
CA ALA A 134 4.78 2.46 6.17
C ALA A 134 5.38 3.41 5.11
N ILE A 135 6.70 3.64 5.13
CA ILE A 135 7.41 4.60 4.27
C ILE A 135 8.21 3.97 3.12
N VAL A 136 8.82 2.79 3.31
CA VAL A 136 9.87 2.27 2.39
C VAL A 136 9.61 0.87 1.86
N GLN A 137 9.04 -0.05 2.64
CA GLN A 137 8.77 -1.40 2.14
C GLN A 137 7.73 -1.34 1.02
N HIS A 138 7.67 -2.38 0.17
CA HIS A 138 6.88 -2.54 -1.08
C HIS A 138 5.46 -1.93 -1.14
N LEU A 139 4.92 -1.49 0.00
CA LEU A 139 3.72 -0.71 0.22
C LEU A 139 3.76 0.76 -0.18
N SER A 140 4.95 1.33 -0.34
CA SER A 140 5.15 2.79 -0.27
C SER A 140 5.71 3.41 -1.54
N ILE A 141 5.58 2.70 -2.67
CA ILE A 141 5.98 3.26 -3.97
C ILE A 141 5.27 4.60 -4.26
N GLU A 142 4.05 4.79 -3.75
CA GLU A 142 3.36 6.09 -3.77
C GLU A 142 4.10 7.17 -2.99
N VAL A 143 4.64 6.87 -1.80
CA VAL A 143 5.43 7.81 -1.00
C VAL A 143 6.70 8.20 -1.75
N ILE A 144 7.39 7.20 -2.32
CA ILE A 144 8.61 7.41 -3.10
C ILE A 144 8.34 8.22 -4.37
N LYS A 145 7.30 7.86 -5.14
CA LYS A 145 6.87 8.58 -6.35
C LYS A 145 6.54 10.03 -6.05
N ASN A 146 5.88 10.29 -4.92
CA ASN A 146 5.38 11.60 -4.53
C ASN A 146 6.32 12.32 -3.54
N TYR A 147 7.63 12.11 -3.63
CA TYR A 147 8.63 12.79 -2.77
C TYR A 147 8.57 14.33 -2.81
N ASN A 148 8.05 14.92 -3.90
CA ASN A 148 7.86 16.37 -4.04
C ASN A 148 6.56 16.89 -3.37
N ASN A 149 5.68 16.00 -2.91
CA ASN A 149 4.45 16.42 -2.24
C ASN A 149 4.78 17.03 -0.87
N VAL A 150 4.28 18.25 -0.61
CA VAL A 150 4.57 19.02 0.61
C VAL A 150 4.21 18.28 1.90
N HIS A 151 3.12 17.51 1.89
CA HIS A 151 2.68 16.75 3.06
C HIS A 151 3.55 15.52 3.28
N VAL A 152 3.98 14.85 2.20
CA VAL A 152 4.96 13.77 2.27
C VAL A 152 6.27 14.27 2.85
N GLN A 153 6.83 15.36 2.30
CA GLN A 153 8.05 15.96 2.82
C GLN A 153 7.93 16.34 4.29
N LYS A 154 6.79 16.90 4.70
CA LYS A 154 6.54 17.23 6.11
C LYS A 154 6.62 16.00 7.01
N VAL A 155 5.95 14.89 6.64
CA VAL A 155 6.01 13.65 7.43
C VAL A 155 7.43 13.10 7.47
N LEU A 156 8.10 12.99 6.32
CA LEU A 156 9.45 12.42 6.23
C LEU A 156 10.49 13.24 7.02
N ASN A 157 10.44 14.57 6.92
CA ASN A 157 11.31 15.45 7.72
C ASN A 157 11.02 15.37 9.22
N ASN A 158 9.77 15.11 9.62
CA ASN A 158 9.43 14.90 11.03
C ASN A 158 9.88 13.54 11.56
N VAL A 159 9.93 12.52 10.70
CA VAL A 159 10.36 11.16 11.05
C VAL A 159 11.88 11.06 11.10
N LEU A 160 12.57 11.69 10.15
CA LEU A 160 14.03 11.62 10.00
C LEU A 160 14.83 11.79 11.31
N PRO A 161 14.59 12.82 12.15
CA PRO A 161 15.36 13.01 13.39
C PRO A 161 14.99 12.01 14.50
N LEU A 162 13.90 11.25 14.35
CA LEU A 162 13.45 10.27 15.35
C LEU A 162 14.04 8.88 15.11
N LEU A 163 14.46 8.58 13.88
CA LEU A 163 15.05 7.28 13.51
C LEU A 163 16.41 7.09 14.19
N LYS A 164 16.64 5.89 14.75
CA LYS A 164 17.88 5.54 15.42
C LYS A 164 18.94 5.02 14.45
N GLU A 165 18.51 4.29 13.43
CA GLU A 165 19.43 3.64 12.50
C GLU A 165 19.86 4.60 11.37
N LYS A 166 21.18 4.78 11.21
CA LYS A 166 21.74 5.63 10.14
C LYS A 166 21.31 5.19 8.75
N ALA A 167 21.25 3.88 8.50
CA ALA A 167 20.81 3.33 7.21
C ALA A 167 19.37 3.74 6.87
N LYS A 168 18.46 3.73 7.86
CA LYS A 168 17.07 4.17 7.68
C LYS A 168 17.01 5.68 7.45
N GLN A 169 17.77 6.48 8.19
CA GLN A 169 17.88 7.92 7.95
C GLN A 169 18.36 8.26 6.54
N ASP A 170 19.41 7.58 6.06
CA ASP A 170 19.96 7.80 4.74
C ASP A 170 18.96 7.40 3.64
N ASN A 171 18.21 6.32 3.84
CA ASN A 171 17.12 5.95 2.95
C ASN A 171 16.04 7.05 2.87
N ILE A 172 15.60 7.62 4.00
CA ILE A 172 14.63 8.73 3.99
C ILE A 172 15.19 9.97 3.28
N LYS A 173 16.48 10.29 3.43
CA LYS A 173 17.12 11.38 2.68
C LYS A 173 17.15 11.11 1.18
N GLU A 174 17.40 9.87 0.77
CA GLU A 174 17.36 9.47 -0.63
C GLU A 174 15.95 9.59 -1.21
N ILE A 175 14.90 9.26 -0.44
CA ILE A 175 13.50 9.50 -0.82
C ILE A 175 13.26 11.00 -0.99
N LEU A 176 13.59 11.80 0.03
CA LEU A 176 13.40 13.26 0.00
C LEU A 176 14.12 13.93 -1.18
N SER A 177 15.26 13.41 -1.62
CA SER A 177 15.98 13.91 -2.79
C SER A 177 15.40 13.45 -4.14
N GLY A 178 14.48 12.47 -4.14
CA GLY A 178 13.94 11.84 -5.34
C GLY A 178 14.87 10.82 -6.01
N SER A 179 16.04 10.54 -5.41
CA SER A 179 17.02 9.60 -5.94
C SER A 179 16.44 8.20 -6.08
N ILE A 180 15.73 7.70 -5.06
CA ILE A 180 15.10 6.37 -5.11
C ILE A 180 14.09 6.29 -6.25
N TRP A 181 13.22 7.30 -6.41
CA TRP A 181 12.23 7.29 -7.47
C TRP A 181 12.85 7.28 -8.87
N LYS A 182 13.93 8.05 -9.07
CA LYS A 182 14.70 8.03 -10.32
C LYS A 182 15.23 6.63 -10.62
N ASN A 183 15.82 5.97 -9.62
CA ASN A 183 16.38 4.62 -9.78
C ASN A 183 15.29 3.58 -10.07
N LEU A 184 14.16 3.62 -9.35
CA LEU A 184 13.03 2.71 -9.58
C LEU A 184 12.45 2.86 -10.99
N LYS A 185 12.23 4.10 -11.46
CA LYS A 185 11.75 4.34 -12.84
C LYS A 185 12.69 3.75 -13.88
N THR A 186 14.00 3.96 -13.72
CA THR A 186 15.02 3.41 -14.61
C THR A 186 14.97 1.88 -14.62
N TYR A 187 14.93 1.26 -13.43
CA TYR A 187 14.84 -0.20 -13.29
C TYR A 187 13.61 -0.78 -14.01
N TYR A 188 12.40 -0.27 -13.76
CA TYR A 188 11.19 -0.81 -14.38
C TYR A 188 11.17 -0.59 -15.90
N ARG A 189 11.73 0.53 -16.37
CA ARG A 189 11.88 0.79 -17.81
C ARG A 189 12.86 -0.17 -18.48
N GLU A 190 14.00 -0.46 -17.86
CA GLU A 190 15.08 -1.25 -18.47
C GLU A 190 14.90 -2.76 -18.30
N SER A 191 14.29 -3.19 -17.20
CA SER A 191 14.01 -4.61 -16.95
C SER A 191 12.78 -5.14 -17.71
N GLY A 192 11.89 -4.24 -18.17
CA GLY A 192 10.59 -4.62 -18.74
C GLY A 192 9.60 -5.17 -17.71
N VAL A 193 9.96 -5.20 -16.42
CA VAL A 193 9.06 -5.61 -15.34
C VAL A 193 7.97 -4.55 -15.19
N PRO A 194 6.68 -4.94 -15.10
CA PRO A 194 5.60 -4.00 -14.85
C PRO A 194 5.84 -3.23 -13.54
N MET A 195 5.67 -1.91 -13.59
CA MET A 195 5.74 -1.09 -12.38
C MET A 195 4.62 -1.51 -11.41
N PRO A 196 4.92 -1.64 -10.09
CA PRO A 196 3.92 -1.93 -9.09
C PRO A 196 2.78 -0.91 -9.08
N TRP A 197 1.73 -1.26 -8.36
CA TRP A 197 0.57 -0.40 -8.19
C TRP A 197 1.01 1.00 -7.71
N THR A 198 0.66 2.02 -8.50
CA THR A 198 0.81 3.46 -8.24
C THR A 198 -0.40 4.16 -8.84
N CYS A 199 -0.90 5.24 -8.23
CA CYS A 199 -1.92 6.10 -8.86
C CYS A 199 -1.26 6.97 -9.93
N ASP A 200 -2.01 7.41 -10.93
CA ASP A 200 -1.47 8.24 -12.02
C ASP A 200 -1.09 9.65 -11.56
#